data_AF-A0A924BT96-F1
#
_entry.id   AF-A0A924BT96-F1
#
_cell.length_a   1.000
_cell.length_b   1.000
_cell.length_c   1.000
_cell.angle_alpha   90.00
_cell.angle_beta   90.00
_cell.angle_gamma   90.00
#
_symmetry.space_group_name_H-M   'P 1'
#
loop_
_entity.id
_entity.type
_entity.pdbx_description
1 polymer ?
#
loop_
_entity_poly.entity_id
_entity_poly.type
_entity_poly.pdbx_seq_one_letter_code
_entity_poly.pdbx_strand_id
1 'polypeptide(L)'
;MKKFLIRNKKTIIRLQWILLICVLIPLVFVIAANYTIEKATDDFVYNDTTSIPYSKTGLLLGTAKHLKSGYINHYYQNRITAAVALYKAKKIEFIVISGDNGKETYNEPEDMMNDLVRLGVPMDKIFL
;
A
#
# COMPACT_ATOMS: atom_id res chain seq x y z
N MET A 1 39.55 -19.23 -43.54
CA MET A 1 39.22 -17.93 -42.90
C MET A 1 37.72 -17.66 -42.71
N LYS A 2 36.84 -17.78 -43.72
CA LYS A 2 35.40 -17.45 -43.61
C LYS A 2 34.62 -18.17 -42.48
N LYS A 3 34.87 -19.46 -42.25
CA LYS A 3 34.21 -20.24 -41.17
C LYS A 3 34.48 -19.69 -39.75
N PHE A 4 35.66 -19.12 -39.50
CA PHE A 4 36.04 -18.53 -38.20
C PHE A 4 35.28 -17.22 -37.93
N LEU A 5 35.23 -16.32 -38.93
CA LEU A 5 34.48 -15.05 -38.85
C LEU A 5 32.97 -15.27 -38.67
N ILE A 6 32.40 -16.28 -39.35
CA ILE A 6 30.98 -16.65 -39.22
C ILE A 6 30.69 -17.25 -37.83
N ARG A 7 31.62 -18.05 -37.27
CA ARG A 7 31.48 -18.62 -35.92
C ARG A 7 31.43 -17.53 -34.85
N ASN A 8 32.30 -16.52 -34.93
CA ASN A 8 32.30 -15.39 -33.99
C ASN A 8 31.02 -14.53 -34.10
N LYS A 9 30.52 -14.26 -35.31
CA LYS A 9 29.23 -13.54 -35.49
C LYS A 9 28.05 -14.31 -34.88
N LYS A 10 27.98 -15.63 -35.08
CA LYS A 10 26.93 -16.47 -34.48
C LYS A 10 27.01 -16.51 -32.96
N THR A 11 28.22 -16.52 -32.38
CA THR A 11 28.40 -16.47 -30.92
C THR A 11 27.97 -15.12 -30.34
N ILE A 12 28.30 -13.99 -30.99
CA ILE A 12 27.87 -12.66 -30.56
C ILE A 12 26.34 -12.54 -30.54
N ILE A 13 25.66 -13.00 -31.62
CA ILE A 13 24.20 -12.99 -31.68
C ILE A 13 23.59 -13.84 -30.56
N ARG A 14 24.15 -15.02 -30.26
CA ARG A 14 23.70 -15.86 -29.14
C ARG A 14 23.86 -15.16 -27.79
N LEU A 15 24.99 -14.50 -27.55
CA LEU A 15 25.21 -13.74 -26.32
C LEU A 15 24.25 -12.56 -26.19
N GLN A 16 23.92 -11.86 -27.28
CA GLN A 16 22.91 -10.80 -27.30
C GLN A 16 21.53 -11.33 -26.92
N TRP A 17 21.12 -12.48 -27.46
CA TRP A 17 19.85 -13.12 -27.08
C TRP A 17 19.83 -13.59 -25.63
N ILE A 18 20.93 -14.15 -25.12
CA ILE A 18 21.04 -14.53 -23.71
C ILE A 18 20.88 -13.31 -22.81
N LEU A 19 21.60 -12.21 -23.12
CA LEU A 19 21.50 -10.96 -22.36
C LEU A 19 20.07 -10.40 -22.39
N LEU A 20 19.43 -10.41 -23.56
CA LEU A 20 18.04 -9.97 -23.72
C LEU A 20 17.10 -10.80 -22.84
N ILE A 21 17.22 -12.13 -22.88
CA ILE A 21 16.39 -13.04 -22.08
C ILE A 21 16.65 -12.84 -20.59
N CYS A 22 17.91 -12.66 -20.17
CA CYS A 22 18.28 -12.38 -18.79
C CYS A 22 17.65 -11.08 -18.24
N VAL A 23 17.34 -10.10 -19.09
CA VAL A 23 16.64 -8.87 -18.69
C VAL A 23 15.11 -9.04 -18.79
N LEU A 24 14.62 -9.68 -19.85
CA LEU A 24 13.18 -9.82 -20.09
C LEU A 24 12.51 -10.77 -19.10
N ILE A 25 13.15 -11.89 -18.71
CA ILE A 25 12.53 -12.85 -17.80
C ILE A 25 12.22 -12.21 -16.43
N PRO A 26 13.18 -11.55 -15.73
CA PRO A 26 12.89 -10.89 -14.47
C PRO A 26 11.83 -9.79 -14.60
N LEU A 27 11.85 -9.03 -15.70
CA LEU A 27 10.85 -7.99 -15.95
C LEU A 27 9.44 -8.58 -16.08
N VAL A 28 9.28 -9.62 -16.91
CA VAL A 28 8.01 -10.35 -17.05
C VAL A 28 7.57 -10.94 -15.72
N PHE A 29 8.51 -11.46 -14.93
CA PHE A 29 8.21 -12.02 -13.61
C PHE A 29 7.67 -10.96 -12.64
N VAL A 30 8.30 -9.79 -12.56
CA VAL A 30 7.82 -8.68 -11.71
C VAL A 30 6.43 -8.20 -12.16
N ILE A 31 6.20 -8.06 -13.46
CA ILE A 31 4.90 -7.65 -14.01
C ILE A 31 3.84 -8.71 -13.68
N ALA A 32 4.15 -9.99 -13.91
CA ALA A 32 3.22 -11.08 -13.63
C ALA A 32 2.90 -11.20 -12.14
N ALA A 33 3.88 -11.02 -11.26
CA ALA A 33 3.68 -11.02 -9.81
C ALA A 33 2.74 -9.89 -9.38
N ASN A 34 2.98 -8.66 -9.86
CA ASN A 34 2.14 -7.52 -9.55
C ASN A 34 0.70 -7.71 -10.06
N TYR A 35 0.55 -8.08 -11.34
CA TYR A 35 -0.75 -8.33 -11.96
C TYR A 35 -1.55 -9.42 -11.23
N THR A 36 -0.86 -10.47 -10.76
CA THR A 36 -1.50 -11.56 -10.02
C THR A 36 -2.09 -11.07 -8.70
N ILE A 37 -1.36 -10.24 -7.96
CA ILE A 37 -1.85 -9.67 -6.69
C ILE A 37 -2.99 -8.70 -6.95
N GLU A 38 -2.82 -7.75 -7.88
CA GLU A 38 -3.87 -6.79 -8.23
C GLU A 38 -5.16 -7.51 -8.60
N LYS A 39 -5.07 -8.50 -9.49
CA LYS A 39 -6.25 -9.24 -9.95
C LYS A 39 -6.91 -10.06 -8.84
N ALA A 40 -6.13 -10.63 -7.92
CA ALA A 40 -6.66 -11.38 -6.78
C ALA A 40 -7.31 -10.49 -5.72
N THR A 41 -6.91 -9.22 -5.63
CA THR A 41 -7.42 -8.25 -4.63
C THR A 41 -8.50 -7.31 -5.15
N ASP A 42 -8.73 -7.27 -6.46
CA ASP A 42 -9.64 -6.34 -7.17
C ASP A 42 -11.03 -6.25 -6.51
N ASP A 43 -11.61 -7.39 -6.14
CA ASP A 43 -12.94 -7.46 -5.52
C ASP A 43 -12.99 -6.98 -4.06
N PHE A 44 -11.83 -6.75 -3.43
CA PHE A 44 -11.70 -6.38 -2.01
C PHE A 44 -11.19 -4.94 -1.81
N VAL A 45 -10.77 -4.25 -2.87
CA VAL A 45 -10.22 -2.90 -2.82
C VAL A 45 -11.20 -1.92 -3.47
N TYR A 46 -11.57 -0.88 -2.74
CA TYR A 46 -12.56 0.10 -3.18
C TYR A 46 -11.94 1.48 -3.36
N ASN A 47 -12.26 2.13 -4.48
CA ASN A 47 -11.82 3.50 -4.78
C ASN A 47 -12.90 4.55 -4.50
N ASP A 48 -14.16 4.12 -4.29
CA ASP A 48 -15.28 4.99 -3.95
C ASP A 48 -15.99 4.48 -2.70
N THR A 49 -16.13 5.38 -1.72
CA THR A 49 -16.93 5.19 -0.51
C THR A 49 -18.35 4.68 -0.77
N THR A 50 -19.01 5.05 -1.88
CA THR A 50 -20.39 4.64 -2.16
C THR A 50 -20.50 3.14 -2.42
N SER A 51 -19.49 2.55 -3.05
CA SER A 51 -19.42 1.14 -3.44
C SER A 51 -19.08 0.19 -2.28
N ILE A 52 -18.56 0.73 -1.17
CA ILE A 52 -18.14 -0.07 -0.02
C ILE A 52 -19.38 -0.62 0.71
N PRO A 53 -19.46 -1.94 0.99
CA PRO A 53 -20.53 -2.51 1.79
C PRO A 53 -20.43 -2.04 3.24
N TYR A 54 -21.56 -1.98 3.94
CA TYR A 54 -21.56 -1.67 5.37
C TYR A 54 -20.81 -2.76 6.15
N SER A 55 -20.02 -2.34 7.14
CA SER A 55 -19.39 -3.18 8.14
C SER A 55 -19.52 -2.54 9.52
N LYS A 56 -19.77 -3.30 10.57
CA LYS A 56 -19.92 -2.74 11.92
C LYS A 56 -18.67 -1.96 12.38
N THR A 57 -17.49 -2.50 12.06
CA THR A 57 -16.21 -1.95 12.53
C THR A 57 -15.23 -1.84 11.37
N GLY A 58 -14.53 -0.71 11.27
CA GLY A 58 -13.39 -0.50 10.39
C GLY A 58 -12.06 -0.61 11.15
N LEU A 59 -11.11 -1.37 10.60
CA LEU A 59 -9.74 -1.44 11.11
C LEU A 59 -8.89 -0.34 10.47
N LEU A 60 -8.37 0.56 11.28
CA LEU A 60 -7.46 1.62 10.89
C LEU A 60 -6.03 1.23 11.23
N LEU A 61 -5.27 0.83 10.22
CA LEU A 61 -3.88 0.47 10.42
C LEU A 61 -3.06 1.69 10.86
N GLY A 62 -2.29 1.53 11.93
CA GLY A 62 -1.39 2.51 12.50
C GLY A 62 -0.25 2.86 11.57
N THR A 63 0.15 4.13 11.58
CA THR A 63 1.42 4.59 11.02
C THR A 63 1.85 5.91 11.66
N ALA A 64 3.15 6.21 11.69
CA ALA A 64 3.65 7.45 12.26
C ALA A 64 3.10 8.70 11.54
N LYS A 65 2.74 9.74 12.31
CA LYS A 65 2.24 11.02 11.80
C LYS A 65 3.23 11.78 10.94
N HIS A 66 4.51 11.72 11.30
CA HIS A 66 5.60 12.40 10.60
C HIS A 66 6.66 11.40 10.12
N LEU A 67 7.26 11.70 8.97
CA LEU A 67 8.46 11.03 8.48
C LEU A 67 9.66 11.44 9.32
N LYS A 68 10.77 10.68 9.22
CA LYS A 68 12.05 11.05 9.87
C LYS A 68 12.56 12.43 9.44
N SER A 69 12.15 12.90 8.27
CA SER A 69 12.46 14.23 7.74
C SER A 69 11.60 15.36 8.32
N GLY A 70 10.62 15.06 9.19
CA GLY A 70 9.70 16.02 9.80
C GLY A 70 8.44 16.32 8.97
N TYR A 71 8.44 16.01 7.67
CA TYR A 71 7.25 16.14 6.83
C TYR A 71 6.12 15.22 7.29
N ILE A 72 4.87 15.62 7.00
CA ILE A 72 3.70 14.78 7.27
C ILE A 72 3.78 13.49 6.44
N ASN A 73 3.41 12.38 7.06
CA ASN A 73 3.33 11.10 6.38
C ASN A 73 2.01 11.02 5.60
N HIS A 74 2.07 10.91 4.27
CA HIS A 74 0.86 10.78 3.45
C HIS A 74 0.07 9.50 3.75
N TYR A 75 0.73 8.42 4.18
CA TYR A 75 0.00 7.23 4.64
C TYR A 75 -0.86 7.54 5.85
N TYR A 76 -0.36 8.33 6.81
CA TYR A 76 -1.13 8.77 7.97
C TYR A 76 -2.35 9.58 7.53
N GLN A 77 -2.11 10.64 6.76
CA GLN A 77 -3.15 11.59 6.35
C GLN A 77 -4.25 10.91 5.53
N ASN A 78 -3.88 10.07 4.57
CA ASN A 78 -4.84 9.38 3.71
C ASN A 78 -5.67 8.36 4.51
N ARG A 79 -5.05 7.65 5.46
CA ARG A 79 -5.76 6.68 6.33
C ARG A 79 -6.79 7.36 7.23
N ILE A 80 -6.42 8.47 7.87
CA ILE A 80 -7.35 9.28 8.67
C ILE A 80 -8.50 9.80 7.82
N THR A 81 -8.19 10.35 6.64
CA THR A 81 -9.21 10.90 5.72
C THR A 81 -10.19 9.81 5.28
N ALA A 82 -9.69 8.63 4.91
CA ALA A 82 -10.52 7.50 4.52
C ALA A 82 -11.41 7.02 5.68
N ALA A 83 -10.86 6.86 6.88
CA ALA A 83 -11.62 6.42 8.05
C ALA A 83 -12.77 7.39 8.39
N VAL A 84 -12.50 8.70 8.34
CA VAL A 84 -13.51 9.75 8.54
C VAL A 84 -14.58 9.70 7.45
N ALA A 85 -14.19 9.50 6.18
CA ALA A 85 -15.13 9.41 5.08
C ALA A 85 -16.07 8.19 5.23
N LEU A 86 -15.53 7.02 5.60
CA LEU A 86 -16.31 5.80 5.84
C LEU A 86 -17.30 5.99 7.00
N TYR A 87 -16.84 6.59 8.11
CA TYR A 87 -17.70 6.86 9.26
C TYR A 87 -18.84 7.83 8.90
N LYS A 88 -18.52 8.95 8.25
CA LYS A 88 -19.52 9.95 7.83
C LYS A 88 -20.51 9.41 6.80
N ALA A 89 -20.05 8.53 5.91
CA ALA A 89 -20.90 7.84 4.94
C ALA A 89 -21.72 6.68 5.56
N LYS A 90 -21.63 6.46 6.88
CA LYS A 90 -22.28 5.36 7.60
C LYS A 90 -21.93 3.97 7.05
N LYS A 91 -20.72 3.84 6.50
CA LYS A 91 -20.17 2.55 6.05
C LYS A 91 -19.56 1.75 7.19
N ILE A 92 -19.13 2.45 8.25
CA ILE A 92 -18.67 1.88 9.51
C ILE A 92 -19.29 2.60 10.70
N GLU A 93 -19.48 1.89 11.82
CA GLU A 93 -19.96 2.49 13.08
C GLU A 93 -18.84 2.74 14.08
N PHE A 94 -17.84 1.86 14.10
CA PHE A 94 -16.71 1.91 15.03
C PHE A 94 -15.39 1.86 14.26
N ILE A 95 -14.37 2.50 14.81
CA ILE A 95 -13.00 2.47 14.30
C ILE A 95 -12.11 1.81 15.35
N VAL A 96 -11.39 0.77 14.96
CA VAL A 96 -10.34 0.16 15.78
C VAL A 96 -9.00 0.58 15.19
N ILE A 97 -8.15 1.24 15.96
CA ILE A 97 -6.82 1.66 15.55
C ILE A 97 -5.85 0.56 15.91
N SER A 98 -5.22 -0.09 14.93
CA SER A 98 -4.16 -1.06 15.22
C SER A 98 -2.81 -0.38 15.18
N GLY A 99 -2.16 -0.17 16.31
CA GLY A 99 -0.79 0.30 16.35
C GLY A 99 -0.06 -0.23 17.57
N ASP A 100 1.22 0.10 17.66
CA ASP A 100 2.05 -0.25 18.80
C ASP A 100 2.46 1.05 19.52
N ASN A 101 2.53 0.98 20.84
CA ASN A 101 2.98 2.06 21.72
C ASN A 101 4.50 1.97 21.98
N GLY A 102 5.25 1.29 21.11
CA GLY A 102 6.63 0.84 21.33
C GLY A 102 7.71 1.93 21.49
N LYS A 103 7.36 3.22 21.55
CA LYS A 103 8.31 4.31 21.85
C LYS A 103 7.76 5.25 22.92
N GLU A 104 8.48 5.41 24.02
CA GLU A 104 8.10 6.23 25.18
C GLU A 104 7.82 7.70 24.88
N THR A 105 8.30 8.24 23.76
CA THR A 105 8.14 9.65 23.41
C THR A 105 7.02 9.93 22.40
N TYR A 106 6.36 8.91 21.83
CA TYR A 106 5.32 9.08 20.81
C TYR A 106 4.33 7.91 20.78
N ASN A 107 3.06 8.19 21.07
CA ASN A 107 1.97 7.23 20.98
C ASN A 107 1.22 7.42 19.66
N GLU A 108 1.59 6.61 18.66
CA GLU A 108 1.01 6.65 17.32
C GLU A 108 -0.52 6.43 17.30
N PRO A 109 -1.08 5.42 17.99
CA PRO A 109 -2.54 5.25 18.09
C PRO A 109 -3.26 6.48 18.67
N GLU A 110 -2.68 7.13 19.67
CA GLU A 110 -3.26 8.31 20.31
C GLU A 110 -3.27 9.54 19.38
N ASP A 111 -2.22 9.75 18.60
CA ASP A 111 -2.19 10.78 17.56
C ASP A 111 -3.34 10.60 16.56
N MET A 112 -3.54 9.36 16.10
CA MET A 112 -4.61 9.01 15.16
C MET A 112 -5.99 9.23 15.78
N MET A 113 -6.20 8.80 17.03
CA MET A 113 -7.44 9.05 17.76
C MET A 113 -7.74 10.55 17.87
N ASN A 114 -6.75 11.35 18.27
CA ASN A 114 -6.89 12.79 18.42
C ASN A 114 -7.29 13.48 17.11
N ASP A 115 -6.72 13.06 15.98
CA ASP A 115 -7.07 13.61 14.68
C ASP A 115 -8.44 13.14 14.17
N LEU A 116 -8.85 11.90 14.44
CA LEU A 116 -10.21 11.43 14.17
C LEU A 116 -11.26 12.24 14.96
N VAL A 117 -11.02 12.46 16.25
CA VAL A 117 -11.89 13.27 17.13
C VAL A 117 -11.99 14.70 16.61
N ARG A 118 -10.85 15.31 16.26
CA ARG A 118 -10.80 16.66 15.67
C ARG A 118 -11.63 16.78 14.39
N LEU A 119 -11.72 15.71 13.61
CA LEU A 119 -12.46 15.66 12.34
C LEU A 119 -13.94 15.27 12.50
N GLY A 120 -14.40 15.10 13.74
CA GLY A 120 -15.81 14.92 14.11
C GLY A 120 -16.23 13.47 14.34
N VAL A 121 -15.29 12.54 14.53
CA VAL A 121 -15.62 11.18 14.98
C VAL A 121 -15.71 11.19 16.52
N PRO A 122 -16.84 10.83 17.13
CA PRO A 122 -16.96 10.77 18.59
C PRO A 122 -15.97 9.78 19.21
N MET A 123 -15.41 10.13 20.36
CA MET A 123 -14.39 9.31 21.03
C MET A 123 -14.91 7.92 21.44
N ASP A 124 -16.20 7.80 21.79
CA ASP A 124 -16.86 6.52 22.11
C ASP A 124 -17.03 5.58 20.89
N LYS A 125 -16.68 6.06 19.69
CA LYS A 125 -16.65 5.27 18.46
C LYS A 125 -15.26 4.78 18.07
N ILE A 126 -14.23 5.12 18.84
CA ILE A 126 -12.83 4.82 18.54
C ILE A 126 -12.28 3.91 19.64
N PHE A 127 -11.61 2.84 19.23
CA PHE A 127 -10.93 1.88 20.10
C PHE A 127 -9.46 1.77 19.71
N LEU A 128 -8.59 1.59 20.70
CA LEU A 128 -7.15 1.38 20.56
C LEU A 128 -6.80 -0.09 20.85
#